data_AF-A0A7S4ESL3-F1
#
_entry.id   AF-A0A7S4ESL3-F1
#
_cell.length_a   1.000
_cell.length_b   1.000
_cell.length_c   1.000
_cell.angle_alpha   90.00
_cell.angle_beta   90.00
_cell.angle_gamma   90.00
#
_symmetry.space_group_name_H-M   'P 1'
#
loop_
_entity.id
_entity.type
_entity.pdbx_description
1 polymer ?
#
loop_
_entity_poly.entity_id
_entity_poly.type
_entity_poly.pdbx_seq_one_letter_code
_entity_poly.pdbx_strand_id
1 'polypeptide(L)'
;MPAIGFGCAGHVRAAALVDGINAGYRLFDTAQATEWYLEEELGAAIATSGVARSSLFITSKLHPRDLGEQSTLAAFPNSLRRLRTDYLDAFMLHYPRCFSALCETEPEGGWRESWRALETLYDRGLVRAIGVCNFSPAELNELIGFARIKPHLVQSWMDPLHQERPLRKITTFPSSRDRPRGSTSRATCSSTALSSQLSRCVQSTPSMEAIRMARSHRRRQRPAPTKPTHASPGQPRASARTTQGTCTWLVPALAARARRRRTSYDPCGCECRRA
;
A
#
# COMPACT_ATOMS: atom_id res chain seq x y z
N MET A 1 15.04 -4.62 -4.33
CA MET A 1 14.11 -3.92 -3.40
C MET A 1 14.45 -4.32 -1.96
N PRO A 2 14.60 -3.35 -1.02
CA PRO A 2 14.80 -3.65 0.41
C PRO A 2 13.69 -4.54 1.00
N ALA A 3 14.03 -5.41 1.94
CA ALA A 3 13.07 -6.33 2.56
C ALA A 3 12.13 -5.65 3.59
N ILE A 4 12.59 -4.54 4.19
CA ILE A 4 11.84 -3.75 5.16
C ILE A 4 11.75 -2.33 4.64
N GLY A 5 10.59 -1.71 4.82
CA GLY A 5 10.29 -0.37 4.35
C GLY A 5 9.44 0.43 5.32
N PHE A 6 9.48 1.74 5.15
CA PHE A 6 8.70 2.70 5.92
C PHE A 6 7.38 2.97 5.21
N GLY A 7 6.24 2.67 5.85
CA GLY A 7 4.92 3.01 5.33
C GLY A 7 4.54 4.45 5.68
N CYS A 8 4.11 5.24 4.70
CA CYS A 8 3.80 6.66 4.86
C CYS A 8 2.30 6.96 5.10
N ALA A 9 1.49 5.93 5.36
CA ALA A 9 0.06 6.10 5.66
C ALA A 9 -0.16 6.79 7.01
N GLY A 10 -1.27 7.50 7.15
CA GLY A 10 -1.59 8.29 8.35
C GLY A 10 -1.02 9.70 8.33
N HIS A 11 -0.87 10.29 7.13
CA HIS A 11 -0.42 11.66 6.94
C HIS A 11 0.94 11.97 7.60
N VAL A 12 1.88 11.02 7.49
CA VAL A 12 3.24 11.16 8.04
C VAL A 12 3.91 12.42 7.49
N ARG A 13 4.45 13.25 8.40
CA ARG A 13 5.09 14.53 8.06
C ARG A 13 6.57 14.36 7.76
N ALA A 14 7.13 15.33 7.02
CA ALA A 14 8.50 15.31 6.54
C ALA A 14 9.54 15.06 7.66
N ALA A 15 9.35 15.60 8.86
CA ALA A 15 10.26 15.39 9.99
C ALA A 15 10.42 13.90 10.34
N ALA A 16 9.32 13.15 10.48
CA ALA A 16 9.37 11.72 10.78
C ALA A 16 9.96 10.89 9.62
N LEU A 17 9.79 11.35 8.38
CA LEU A 17 10.38 10.71 7.21
C LEU A 17 11.89 10.94 7.16
N VAL A 18 12.37 12.13 7.50
CA VAL A 18 13.81 12.42 7.66
C VAL A 18 14.41 11.55 8.76
N ASP A 19 13.73 11.41 9.91
CA ASP A 19 14.15 10.50 10.98
C ASP A 19 14.25 9.06 10.48
N GLY A 20 13.27 8.60 9.69
CA GLY A 20 13.31 7.28 9.04
C GLY A 20 14.51 7.11 8.10
N ILE A 21 14.81 8.12 7.28
CA ILE A 21 15.98 8.10 6.39
C ILE A 21 17.28 8.01 7.21
N ASN A 22 17.40 8.82 8.28
CA ASN A 22 18.55 8.84 9.18
C ASN A 22 18.72 7.53 9.96
N ALA A 23 17.61 6.89 10.32
CA ALA A 23 17.59 5.57 10.96
C ALA A 23 17.99 4.41 10.00
N GLY A 24 18.17 4.70 8.70
CA GLY A 24 18.65 3.73 7.72
C GLY A 24 17.56 3.14 6.82
N TYR A 25 16.31 3.59 6.89
CA TYR A 25 15.29 3.16 5.93
C TYR A 25 15.68 3.61 4.52
N ARG A 26 15.53 2.69 3.57
CA ARG A 26 15.79 2.93 2.13
C ARG A 26 14.61 2.58 1.25
N LEU A 27 13.52 2.04 1.81
CA LEU A 27 12.26 1.83 1.10
C LEU A 27 11.19 2.69 1.75
N PHE A 28 10.47 3.47 0.95
CA PHE A 28 9.35 4.28 1.38
C PHE A 28 8.12 3.96 0.52
N ASP A 29 7.01 3.65 1.18
CA ASP A 29 5.75 3.28 0.55
C ASP A 29 4.69 4.36 0.81
N THR A 30 4.26 5.04 -0.24
CA THR A 30 3.23 6.07 -0.22
C THR A 30 2.14 5.76 -1.25
N ALA A 31 1.18 6.66 -1.47
CA ALA A 31 0.17 6.54 -2.50
C ALA A 31 -0.41 7.91 -2.89
N GLN A 32 -1.10 7.97 -4.03
CA GLN A 32 -1.82 9.16 -4.47
C GLN A 32 -3.05 9.50 -3.60
N ALA A 33 -3.49 8.56 -2.76
CA ALA A 33 -4.67 8.67 -1.90
C ALA A 33 -4.45 9.69 -0.76
N THR A 34 -4.78 10.95 -1.03
CA THR A 34 -4.60 12.09 -0.11
C THR A 34 -5.39 11.95 1.20
N GLU A 35 -6.39 11.07 1.22
CA GLU A 35 -7.17 10.71 2.39
C GLU A 35 -6.31 10.02 3.47
N TRP A 36 -5.15 9.47 3.09
CA TRP A 36 -4.26 8.73 3.98
C TRP A 36 -2.77 9.07 3.84
N TYR A 37 -2.34 9.61 2.70
CA TYR A 37 -0.94 9.80 2.36
C TYR A 37 -0.66 11.24 1.94
N LEU A 38 0.59 11.70 2.14
CA LEU A 38 1.08 13.01 1.72
C LEU A 38 2.38 12.82 0.92
N GLU A 39 2.28 12.63 -0.40
CA GLU A 39 3.44 12.42 -1.28
C GLU A 39 4.41 13.61 -1.23
N GLU A 40 3.89 14.83 -1.08
CA GLU A 40 4.65 16.06 -0.96
C GLU A 40 5.55 16.11 0.28
N GLU A 41 5.14 15.50 1.39
CA GLU A 41 5.95 15.43 2.62
C GLU A 41 7.14 14.49 2.43
N LEU A 42 6.95 13.38 1.71
CA LEU A 42 8.05 12.49 1.34
C LEU A 42 9.00 13.16 0.35
N GLY A 43 8.48 13.85 -0.66
CA GLY A 43 9.31 14.64 -1.59
C GLY A 43 10.14 15.71 -0.88
N ALA A 44 9.55 16.41 0.10
CA ALA A 44 10.27 17.36 0.93
C ALA A 44 11.36 16.71 1.78
N ALA A 45 11.05 15.59 2.45
CA ALA A 45 12.02 14.86 3.27
C ALA A 45 13.21 14.33 2.46
N ILE A 46 12.96 13.81 1.25
CA ILE A 46 14.03 13.35 0.36
C ILE A 46 14.96 14.51 -0.01
N ALA A 47 14.38 15.65 -0.43
CA ALA A 47 15.14 16.82 -0.84
C ALA A 47 16.02 17.39 0.29
N THR A 48 15.59 17.30 1.55
CA THR A 48 16.35 17.81 2.70
C THR A 48 17.26 16.78 3.36
N SER A 49 17.08 15.49 3.08
CA SER A 49 17.84 14.41 3.73
C SER A 49 19.32 14.34 3.37
N GLY A 50 19.73 14.93 2.24
CA GLY A 50 21.09 14.79 1.69
C GLY A 50 21.40 13.40 1.11
N VAL A 51 20.42 12.47 1.10
CA VAL A 51 20.59 11.12 0.56
C VAL A 51 20.30 11.11 -0.94
N ALA A 52 21.19 10.48 -1.72
CA ALA A 52 21.01 10.38 -3.17
C ALA A 52 19.71 9.63 -3.50
N ARG A 53 18.89 10.21 -4.39
CA ARG A 53 17.61 9.62 -4.83
C ARG A 53 17.75 8.17 -5.29
N SER A 54 18.85 7.81 -5.95
CA SER A 54 19.16 6.45 -6.44
C SER A 54 19.40 5.42 -5.33
N SER A 55 19.66 5.85 -4.10
CA SER A 55 19.81 4.97 -2.94
C SER A 55 18.48 4.68 -2.22
N LEU A 56 17.40 5.34 -2.63
CA LEU A 56 16.06 5.16 -2.11
C LEU A 56 15.21 4.35 -3.09
N PHE A 57 14.35 3.51 -2.55
CA PHE A 57 13.33 2.76 -3.25
C PHE A 57 11.96 3.35 -2.89
N ILE A 58 11.37 4.11 -3.81
CA ILE A 58 10.09 4.78 -3.59
C ILE A 58 8.98 4.04 -4.32
N THR A 59 7.95 3.66 -3.56
CA THR A 59 6.72 3.07 -4.08
C THR A 59 5.59 4.07 -3.95
N SER A 60 4.82 4.29 -5.03
CA SER A 60 3.52 4.96 -4.97
C SER A 60 2.43 4.11 -5.64
N LYS A 61 1.18 4.51 -5.48
CA LYS A 61 0.01 3.75 -5.93
C LYS A 61 -1.00 4.67 -6.59
N LEU A 62 -1.54 4.22 -7.72
CA LEU A 62 -2.62 4.89 -8.45
C LEU A 62 -3.88 4.92 -7.60
N HIS A 63 -4.50 6.09 -7.46
CA HIS A 63 -5.78 6.21 -6.77
C HIS A 63 -6.91 5.53 -7.58
N PRO A 64 -7.85 4.78 -6.96
CA PRO A 64 -8.90 4.08 -7.70
C PRO A 64 -9.85 4.96 -8.53
N ARG A 65 -9.92 6.27 -8.25
CA ARG A 65 -10.67 7.26 -9.05
C ARG A 65 -10.08 7.49 -10.44
N ASP A 66 -8.79 7.20 -10.57
CA ASP A 66 -8.01 7.46 -11.79
C ASP A 66 -7.81 6.15 -12.59
N LEU A 67 -8.64 5.12 -12.34
CA LEU A 67 -8.64 3.89 -13.13
C LEU A 67 -9.13 4.18 -14.56
N GLY A 68 -8.45 3.56 -15.52
CA GLY A 68 -8.60 3.79 -16.95
C GLY A 68 -7.23 4.08 -17.58
N GLU A 69 -7.03 3.68 -18.83
CA GLU A 69 -5.71 3.79 -19.47
C GLU A 69 -5.24 5.25 -19.57
N GLN A 70 -6.07 6.13 -20.12
CA GLN A 70 -5.75 7.55 -20.27
C GLN A 70 -5.69 8.26 -18.92
N SER A 71 -6.65 7.99 -18.03
CA SER A 71 -6.72 8.59 -16.70
C SER A 71 -5.50 8.20 -15.85
N THR A 72 -5.03 6.95 -15.93
CA THR A 72 -3.79 6.50 -15.28
C THR A 72 -2.56 7.25 -15.79
N LEU A 73 -2.41 7.37 -17.12
CA LEU A 73 -1.30 8.10 -17.74
C LEU A 73 -1.31 9.58 -17.37
N ALA A 74 -2.50 10.20 -17.27
CA ALA A 74 -2.67 11.58 -16.86
C ALA A 74 -2.40 11.80 -15.35
N ALA A 75 -2.75 10.84 -14.51
CA ALA A 75 -2.58 10.93 -13.06
C ALA A 75 -1.13 10.70 -12.61
N PHE A 76 -0.38 9.82 -13.29
CA PHE A 76 0.97 9.43 -12.89
C PHE A 76 1.96 10.60 -12.71
N PRO A 77 2.05 11.60 -13.62
CA PRO A 77 2.93 12.75 -13.45
C PRO A 77 2.68 13.55 -12.15
N ASN A 78 1.48 13.46 -11.57
CA ASN A 78 1.18 14.14 -10.30
C ASN A 78 2.04 13.58 -9.16
N SER A 79 2.24 12.26 -9.10
CA SER A 79 3.12 11.62 -8.12
C SER A 79 4.56 12.09 -8.29
N LEU A 80 5.08 12.13 -9.51
CA LEU A 80 6.45 12.61 -9.79
C LEU A 80 6.65 14.06 -9.31
N ARG A 81 5.68 14.95 -9.59
CA ARG A 81 5.73 16.35 -9.13
C ARG A 81 5.72 16.46 -7.60
N ARG A 82 4.82 15.75 -6.92
CA ARG A 82 4.72 15.78 -5.45
C ARG A 82 5.96 15.21 -4.78
N LEU A 83 6.49 14.10 -5.30
CA LEU A 83 7.68 13.42 -4.79
C LEU A 83 8.99 14.10 -5.22
N ARG A 84 8.93 15.07 -6.14
CA ARG A 84 10.08 15.81 -6.69
C ARG A 84 11.14 14.87 -7.27
N THR A 85 10.70 13.95 -8.10
CA THR A 85 11.56 12.96 -8.75
C THR A 85 11.09 12.65 -10.15
N ASP A 86 11.99 12.19 -11.02
CA ASP A 86 11.70 11.90 -12.42
C ASP A 86 11.26 10.44 -12.66
N TYR A 87 11.38 9.57 -11.65
CA TYR A 87 11.00 8.16 -11.74
C TYR A 87 10.53 7.59 -10.39
N LEU A 88 9.76 6.50 -10.45
CA LEU A 88 9.45 5.67 -9.29
C LEU A 88 10.15 4.31 -9.38
N ASP A 89 10.55 3.78 -8.23
CA ASP A 89 11.10 2.43 -8.17
C ASP A 89 9.99 1.38 -8.30
N ALA A 90 8.81 1.69 -7.77
CA ALA A 90 7.60 0.91 -8.01
C ALA A 90 6.35 1.79 -8.13
N PHE A 91 5.45 1.40 -9.04
CA PHE A 91 4.10 1.99 -9.15
C PHE A 91 3.05 0.90 -9.24
N MET A 92 1.99 1.01 -8.45
CA MET A 92 1.02 -0.07 -8.27
C MET A 92 -0.43 0.40 -8.41
N LEU A 93 -1.33 -0.49 -8.84
CA LEU A 93 -2.77 -0.23 -8.73
C LEU A 93 -3.19 -0.38 -7.27
N HIS A 94 -3.70 0.67 -6.62
CA HIS A 94 -3.97 0.62 -5.18
C HIS A 94 -5.14 -0.31 -4.82
N TYR A 95 -6.17 -0.36 -5.67
CA TYR A 95 -7.28 -1.29 -5.59
C TYR A 95 -7.76 -1.64 -7.01
N PRO A 96 -8.35 -2.83 -7.24
CA PRO A 96 -8.88 -3.22 -8.56
C PRO A 96 -10.16 -2.47 -8.95
N ARG A 97 -10.78 -1.74 -8.03
CA ARG A 97 -12.07 -1.08 -8.23
C ARG A 97 -12.16 0.14 -7.33
N CYS A 98 -12.94 1.14 -7.75
CA CYS A 98 -13.35 2.16 -6.81
C CYS A 98 -14.61 1.76 -6.05
N PHE A 99 -14.74 2.28 -4.84
CA PHE A 99 -15.90 2.09 -3.99
C PHE A 99 -16.32 3.46 -3.44
N SER A 100 -17.59 3.58 -3.04
CA SER A 100 -18.22 4.86 -2.66
C SER A 100 -17.54 5.62 -1.50
N ALA A 101 -16.68 4.96 -0.73
CA ALA A 101 -15.87 5.62 0.31
C ALA A 101 -14.60 6.28 -0.24
N LEU A 102 -14.19 5.99 -1.47
CA LEU A 102 -13.00 6.56 -2.13
C LEU A 102 -13.33 7.37 -3.38
N CYS A 103 -14.41 7.07 -4.08
CA CYS A 103 -14.82 7.86 -5.24
C CYS A 103 -16.25 8.36 -5.08
N GLU A 104 -16.42 9.62 -5.44
CA GLU A 104 -17.73 10.26 -5.60
C GLU A 104 -18.39 9.83 -6.91
N THR A 105 -17.59 9.59 -7.95
CA THR A 105 -18.01 9.15 -9.28
C THR A 105 -17.28 7.89 -9.71
N GLU A 106 -17.88 7.10 -10.58
CA GLU A 106 -17.18 5.96 -11.18
C GLU A 106 -15.97 6.43 -12.00
N PRO A 107 -14.85 5.68 -11.99
CA PRO A 107 -13.70 5.98 -12.83
C PRO A 107 -14.04 5.77 -14.31
N GLU A 108 -13.32 6.44 -15.20
CA GLU A 108 -13.53 6.37 -16.65
C GLU A 108 -13.26 4.96 -17.23
N GLY A 109 -12.42 4.16 -16.56
CA GLY A 109 -12.12 2.80 -16.96
C GLY A 109 -11.79 1.85 -15.81
N GLY A 110 -11.32 0.66 -16.17
CA GLY A 110 -11.04 -0.41 -15.23
C GLY A 110 -9.56 -0.62 -14.93
N TRP A 111 -9.30 -1.56 -14.02
CA TRP A 111 -7.94 -1.95 -13.66
C TRP A 111 -7.18 -2.64 -14.79
N ARG A 112 -7.86 -3.24 -15.78
CA ARG A 112 -7.22 -3.91 -16.93
C ARG A 112 -6.58 -2.89 -17.87
N GLU A 113 -7.34 -1.83 -18.18
CA GLU A 113 -6.88 -0.69 -18.96
C GLU A 113 -5.76 0.05 -18.20
N SER A 114 -5.93 0.22 -16.89
CA SER A 114 -4.88 0.80 -16.02
C SER A 114 -3.61 -0.04 -16.01
N TRP A 115 -3.71 -1.37 -16.08
CA TRP A 115 -2.53 -2.23 -16.18
C TRP A 115 -1.75 -1.96 -17.47
N ARG A 116 -2.43 -1.82 -18.62
CA ARG A 116 -1.77 -1.45 -19.90
C ARG A 116 -1.06 -0.10 -19.81
N ALA A 117 -1.64 0.86 -19.09
CA ALA A 117 -0.97 2.12 -18.79
C ALA A 117 0.28 1.93 -17.92
N LEU A 118 0.24 1.10 -16.87
CA LEU A 118 1.41 0.74 -16.07
C LEU A 118 2.51 0.08 -16.92
N GLU A 119 2.15 -0.84 -17.83
CA GLU A 119 3.09 -1.45 -18.76
C GLU A 119 3.74 -0.40 -19.69
N THR A 120 2.96 0.59 -20.16
CA THR A 120 3.48 1.72 -20.94
C THR A 120 4.44 2.59 -20.14
N LEU A 121 4.13 2.88 -18.87
CA LEU A 121 5.01 3.65 -17.97
C LEU A 121 6.33 2.91 -17.70
N TYR A 122 6.27 1.58 -17.59
CA TYR A 122 7.44 0.72 -17.45
C TYR A 122 8.32 0.76 -18.72
N ASP A 123 7.73 0.57 -19.90
CA ASP A 123 8.48 0.62 -21.17
C ASP A 123 9.13 1.99 -21.42
N ARG A 124 8.50 3.08 -20.95
CA ARG A 124 9.07 4.45 -21.00
C ARG A 124 10.17 4.69 -19.96
N GLY A 125 10.46 3.74 -19.08
CA GLY A 125 11.48 3.87 -18.03
C GLY A 125 11.10 4.81 -16.88
N LEU A 126 9.84 5.26 -16.81
CA LEU A 126 9.35 6.15 -15.75
C LEU A 126 9.11 5.40 -14.44
N VAL A 127 8.90 4.09 -14.52
CA VAL A 127 8.70 3.20 -13.37
C VAL A 127 9.57 1.95 -13.56
N ARG A 128 10.33 1.57 -12.54
CA ARG A 128 11.24 0.41 -12.61
C ARG A 128 10.57 -0.94 -12.29
N ALA A 129 9.45 -0.92 -11.58
CA ALA A 129 8.66 -2.10 -11.26
C ALA A 129 7.17 -1.75 -11.18
N ILE A 130 6.33 -2.61 -11.73
CA ILE A 130 4.87 -2.45 -11.69
C ILE A 130 4.20 -3.57 -10.91
N GLY A 131 3.11 -3.26 -10.22
CA GLY A 131 2.44 -4.23 -9.36
C GLY A 131 1.01 -3.87 -8.98
N VAL A 132 0.42 -4.66 -8.10
CA VAL A 132 -0.98 -4.50 -7.67
C VAL A 132 -1.12 -4.61 -6.16
N CYS A 133 -2.07 -3.85 -5.61
CA CYS A 133 -2.44 -3.88 -4.22
C CYS A 133 -3.88 -4.37 -4.06
N ASN A 134 -4.15 -5.17 -3.02
CA ASN A 134 -5.50 -5.59 -2.65
C ASN A 134 -6.26 -6.38 -3.75
N PHE A 135 -5.54 -7.10 -4.60
CA PHE A 135 -6.13 -8.00 -5.60
C PHE A 135 -6.47 -9.35 -4.97
N SER A 136 -7.65 -9.88 -5.31
CA SER A 136 -8.01 -11.25 -4.98
C SER A 136 -7.19 -12.27 -5.79
N PRO A 137 -7.14 -13.54 -5.35
CA PRO A 137 -6.49 -14.61 -6.12
C PRO A 137 -7.04 -14.75 -7.55
N ALA A 138 -8.34 -14.54 -7.75
CA ALA A 138 -8.97 -14.63 -9.07
C ALA A 138 -8.51 -13.48 -9.97
N GLU A 139 -8.56 -12.24 -9.48
CA GLU A 139 -8.10 -11.05 -10.22
C GLU A 139 -6.60 -11.13 -10.52
N LEU A 140 -5.79 -11.63 -9.58
CA LEU A 140 -4.35 -11.81 -9.81
C LEU A 140 -4.08 -12.87 -10.88
N ASN A 141 -4.77 -14.02 -10.86
CA ASN A 141 -4.63 -15.05 -11.89
C ASN A 141 -5.06 -14.53 -13.27
N GLU A 142 -6.15 -13.76 -13.31
CA GLU A 142 -6.59 -13.14 -14.54
C GLU A 142 -5.54 -12.16 -15.09
N LEU A 143 -5.01 -11.28 -14.22
CA LEU A 143 -3.93 -10.38 -14.59
C LEU A 143 -2.73 -11.15 -15.14
N ILE A 144 -2.28 -12.20 -14.45
CA ILE A 144 -1.21 -13.06 -14.92
C ILE A 144 -1.56 -13.72 -16.26
N GLY A 145 -2.82 -14.00 -16.53
CA GLY A 145 -3.29 -14.58 -17.79
C GLY A 145 -3.04 -13.69 -19.01
N PHE A 146 -3.34 -12.39 -18.91
CA PHE A 146 -3.27 -11.48 -20.07
C PHE A 146 -2.09 -10.50 -20.06
N ALA A 147 -1.46 -10.22 -18.91
CA ALA A 147 -0.42 -9.20 -18.82
C ALA A 147 0.80 -9.54 -19.68
N ARG A 148 1.28 -8.58 -20.47
CA ARG A 148 2.53 -8.70 -21.23
C ARG A 148 3.71 -8.65 -20.26
N ILE A 149 3.69 -7.70 -19.32
CA ILE A 149 4.66 -7.60 -18.24
C ILE A 149 3.99 -8.15 -16.99
N LYS A 150 4.51 -9.25 -16.44
CA LYS A 150 3.94 -9.85 -15.23
C LYS A 150 4.14 -8.92 -14.03
N PRO A 151 3.21 -8.87 -13.06
CA PRO A 151 3.37 -8.03 -11.88
C PRO A 151 4.64 -8.42 -11.11
N HIS A 152 5.50 -7.42 -10.88
CA HIS A 152 6.73 -7.57 -10.10
C HIS A 152 6.44 -7.56 -8.60
N LEU A 153 5.30 -6.98 -8.20
CA LEU A 153 4.90 -6.78 -6.81
C LEU A 153 3.42 -7.06 -6.65
N VAL A 154 3.09 -7.75 -5.56
CA VAL A 154 1.72 -7.94 -5.07
C VAL A 154 1.73 -7.56 -3.59
N GLN A 155 1.10 -6.44 -3.26
CA GLN A 155 0.98 -5.97 -1.88
C GLN A 155 -0.42 -6.29 -1.37
N SER A 156 -0.50 -7.04 -0.28
CA SER A 156 -1.78 -7.30 0.40
C SER A 156 -1.59 -7.13 1.89
N TRP A 157 -2.69 -6.86 2.60
CA TRP A 157 -2.71 -6.90 4.04
C TRP A 157 -2.30 -8.31 4.49
N MET A 158 -1.32 -8.39 5.38
CA MET A 158 -0.88 -9.65 5.95
C MET A 158 -0.50 -9.45 7.41
N ASP A 159 -0.96 -10.36 8.26
CA ASP A 159 -0.63 -10.43 9.67
C ASP A 159 -0.70 -11.89 10.17
N PRO A 160 -0.32 -12.21 11.42
CA PRO A 160 -0.34 -13.59 11.91
C PRO A 160 -1.70 -14.31 11.79
N LEU A 161 -2.81 -13.57 11.83
CA LEU A 161 -4.18 -14.06 11.69
C LEU A 161 -4.66 -14.05 10.24
N HIS A 162 -4.16 -13.13 9.40
CA HIS A 162 -4.48 -13.04 7.97
C HIS A 162 -3.23 -13.28 7.11
N GLN A 163 -2.96 -14.56 6.81
CA GLN A 163 -1.68 -14.99 6.20
C GLN A 163 -1.65 -15.00 4.67
N GLU A 164 -2.75 -14.60 4.02
CA GLU A 164 -2.88 -14.56 2.55
C GLU A 164 -2.44 -15.85 1.84
N ARG A 165 -2.75 -17.02 2.42
CA ARG A 165 -2.28 -18.32 1.89
C ARG A 165 -2.65 -18.56 0.41
N PRO A 166 -3.87 -18.25 -0.06
CA PRO A 166 -4.23 -18.42 -1.46
C PRO A 166 -3.38 -17.54 -2.38
N LEU A 167 -3.22 -16.26 -2.05
CA LEU A 167 -2.45 -15.30 -2.84
C LEU A 167 -0.96 -15.68 -2.88
N ARG A 168 -0.41 -16.12 -1.73
CA ARG A 168 0.96 -16.60 -1.62
C ARG A 168 1.24 -17.81 -2.49
N LYS A 169 0.29 -18.73 -2.68
CA LYS A 169 0.48 -19.89 -3.58
C LYS A 169 0.67 -19.48 -5.03
N ILE A 170 0.00 -18.39 -5.45
CA ILE A 170 0.13 -17.85 -6.81
C ILE A 170 1.50 -17.16 -7.00
N THR A 171 1.95 -16.44 -5.97
CA THR A 171 3.18 -15.63 -6.03
C THR A 171 4.45 -16.37 -5.62
N THR A 172 4.34 -17.59 -5.05
CA THR A 172 5.51 -18.44 -4.77
C THR A 172 5.74 -19.39 -5.93
N PHE A 173 6.80 -19.13 -6.69
CA PHE A 173 7.34 -20.15 -7.57
C PHE A 173 8.10 -21.18 -6.73
N PRO A 174 7.99 -22.49 -7.07
CA PRO A 174 8.74 -23.53 -6.37
C PRO A 174 10.22 -23.20 -6.41
N SER A 175 10.90 -23.41 -5.29
CA SER A 175 12.35 -23.23 -5.25
C SER A 175 13.00 -24.23 -6.22
N SER A 176 14.20 -23.93 -6.70
CA SER A 176 14.98 -24.88 -7.52
C SER A 176 15.20 -26.24 -6.85
N ARG A 177 14.97 -26.36 -5.53
CA ARG A 177 15.05 -27.62 -4.78
C ARG A 177 13.81 -28.50 -4.89
N ASP A 178 12.67 -27.96 -5.33
CA ASP A 178 11.40 -28.68 -5.41
C ASP A 178 11.08 -29.22 -6.81
N ARG A 179 12.04 -29.19 -7.76
CA ARG A 179 11.85 -29.84 -9.07
C ARG A 179 11.99 -31.35 -8.92
N PRO A 180 10.98 -32.15 -9.31
CA PRO A 180 11.16 -33.60 -9.41
C PRO A 180 12.23 -33.89 -10.47
N ARG A 181 13.26 -34.65 -10.08
CA ARG A 181 14.26 -35.18 -11.02
C ARG A 181 13.55 -36.19 -11.93
N GLY A 182 13.19 -35.80 -13.16
CA GLY A 182 12.75 -36.79 -14.16
C GLY A 182 11.79 -36.38 -15.27
N SER A 183 11.34 -35.13 -15.42
CA SER A 183 10.49 -34.78 -16.57
C SER A 183 11.30 -34.16 -17.72
N THR A 184 11.77 -34.99 -18.64
CA THR A 184 12.22 -34.57 -19.97
C THR A 184 11.01 -34.19 -20.83
N SER A 185 10.58 -32.94 -20.73
CA SER A 185 9.68 -32.31 -21.71
C SER A 185 10.25 -30.94 -22.05
N ARG A 186 10.87 -30.85 -23.23
CA ARG A 186 11.34 -29.61 -23.85
C ARG A 186 10.14 -28.73 -24.17
N ALA A 187 9.83 -27.80 -23.28
CA ALA A 187 9.24 -26.52 -23.63
C ALA A 187 10.25 -25.45 -23.21
N THR A 188 11.13 -25.09 -24.14
CA THR A 188 12.06 -23.97 -24.01
C THR A 188 11.27 -22.66 -24.02
N CYS A 189 10.71 -22.29 -22.87
CA CYS A 189 10.43 -20.90 -22.57
C CYS A 189 11.74 -20.33 -22.02
N SER A 190 12.44 -19.55 -22.83
CA SER A 190 13.77 -18.99 -22.53
C SER A 190 13.75 -18.28 -21.17
N SER A 191 14.38 -18.92 -20.20
CA SER A 191 14.33 -18.60 -18.77
C SER A 191 15.29 -17.47 -18.38
N THR A 192 15.41 -16.42 -19.19
CA THR A 192 16.37 -15.33 -18.94
C THR A 192 15.60 -14.04 -18.69
N ALA A 193 15.00 -13.91 -17.49
CA ALA A 193 14.69 -12.66 -16.77
C ALA A 193 13.64 -12.79 -15.62
N LEU A 194 13.10 -13.98 -15.34
CA LEU A 194 12.02 -14.15 -14.33
C LEU A 194 12.46 -14.86 -13.04
N SER A 195 13.75 -14.79 -12.70
CA SER A 195 14.28 -15.40 -11.48
C SER A 195 14.85 -14.33 -10.55
N SER A 196 14.05 -13.94 -9.53
CA SER A 196 14.50 -13.66 -8.14
C SER A 196 13.77 -12.54 -7.38
N GLN A 197 12.85 -11.76 -7.95
CA GLN A 197 12.40 -10.51 -7.29
C GLN A 197 10.89 -10.32 -7.07
N LEU A 198 10.15 -11.37 -6.68
CA LEU A 198 8.93 -11.13 -5.89
C LEU A 198 9.37 -10.90 -4.43
N SER A 199 9.81 -9.69 -4.12
CA SER A 199 10.14 -9.31 -2.75
C SER A 199 8.87 -9.32 -1.90
N ARG A 200 8.87 -10.15 -0.85
CA ARG A 200 7.86 -10.17 0.20
C ARG A 200 7.94 -8.85 0.98
N CYS A 201 7.15 -7.85 0.62
CA CYS A 201 6.91 -6.71 1.48
C CYS A 201 5.70 -7.04 2.36
N VAL A 202 5.94 -7.44 3.61
CA VAL A 202 4.90 -7.43 4.64
C VAL A 202 4.74 -5.97 5.06
N GLN A 203 3.73 -5.31 4.52
CA GLN A 203 3.26 -4.05 5.07
C GLN A 203 1.86 -4.28 5.62
N SER A 204 1.71 -4.12 6.92
CA SER A 204 0.42 -3.98 7.56
C SER A 204 -0.11 -2.58 7.23
N THR A 205 -0.83 -2.44 6.11
CA THR A 205 -1.62 -1.22 5.85
C THR A 205 -2.76 -1.13 6.89
N PRO A 206 -3.01 0.03 7.53
CA PRO A 206 -4.15 0.23 8.41
C PRO A 206 -5.45 0.40 7.60
N SER A 207 -5.76 -0.54 6.70
CA SER A 207 -6.83 -0.36 5.71
C SER A 207 -8.24 -0.45 6.33
N MET A 208 -8.39 -1.20 7.43
CA MET A 208 -9.70 -1.36 8.10
C MET A 208 -9.89 -0.44 9.30
N GLU A 209 -8.82 -0.02 9.98
CA GLU A 209 -8.91 0.90 11.11
C GLU A 209 -9.26 2.33 10.66
N ALA A 210 -8.74 2.78 9.52
CA ALA A 210 -9.10 4.08 8.95
C ALA A 210 -10.59 4.17 8.57
N ILE A 211 -11.16 3.12 7.96
CA ILE A 211 -12.61 3.02 7.67
C ILE A 211 -13.43 2.98 8.96
N ARG A 212 -12.94 2.29 9.99
CA ARG A 212 -13.61 2.21 11.31
C ARG A 212 -13.55 3.54 12.07
N MET A 213 -12.45 4.28 11.94
CA MET A 213 -12.23 5.59 12.56
C MET A 213 -13.03 6.70 11.88
N ALA A 214 -13.15 6.67 10.54
CA ALA A 214 -14.03 7.56 9.78
C ALA A 214 -15.52 7.38 10.16
N ARG A 215 -15.96 6.14 10.43
CA ARG A 215 -17.31 5.85 10.94
C ARG A 215 -17.53 6.29 12.39
N SER A 216 -16.50 6.26 13.24
CA SER A 216 -16.61 6.69 14.64
C SER A 216 -16.71 8.22 14.77
N HIS A 217 -16.04 8.96 13.87
CA HIS A 217 -16.11 10.42 13.83
C HIS A 217 -17.49 10.94 13.36
N ARG A 218 -18.14 10.26 12.40
CA ARG A 218 -19.53 10.60 12.00
C ARG A 218 -20.57 10.38 13.10
N ARG A 219 -20.34 9.48 14.05
CA ARG A 219 -21.26 9.27 15.18
C ARG A 219 -21.11 10.30 16.31
N ARG A 220 -20.02 11.07 16.35
CA ARG A 220 -19.76 12.07 17.40
C ARG A 220 -20.21 13.49 17.06
N GLN A 221 -20.72 13.73 15.84
CA GLN A 221 -21.26 15.04 15.43
C GLN A 221 -22.78 15.12 15.59
N ARG A 222 -23.29 14.92 16.82
CA ARG A 222 -24.61 15.45 17.22
C ARG A 222 -24.36 16.70 18.06
N PRO A 223 -24.87 17.88 17.68
CA PRO A 223 -24.63 19.09 18.46
C PRO A 223 -25.42 19.04 19.78
N ALA A 224 -24.75 19.34 20.89
CA ALA A 224 -25.39 19.70 22.15
C ALA A 224 -25.83 21.17 22.10
N PRO A 225 -26.91 21.57 22.80
CA PRO A 225 -27.42 22.94 22.72
C PRO A 225 -26.49 23.92 23.44
N THR A 226 -26.33 25.09 22.83
CA THR A 226 -25.46 26.20 23.25
C THR A 226 -25.97 26.95 24.49
N LYS A 227 -25.05 27.33 25.37
CA LYS A 227 -25.18 28.50 26.27
C LYS A 227 -23.91 29.36 26.18
N PRO A 228 -24.01 30.71 26.24
CA PRO A 228 -22.86 31.59 26.06
C PRO A 228 -22.30 32.08 27.40
N THR A 229 -20.98 32.24 27.51
CA THR A 229 -20.35 33.30 28.31
C THR A 229 -18.85 33.49 27.97
N HIS A 230 -18.43 34.75 28.05
CA HIS A 230 -17.12 35.35 27.76
C HIS A 230 -16.00 35.01 28.76
N ALA A 231 -14.73 35.05 28.32
CA ALA A 231 -13.61 35.83 28.93
C ALA A 231 -12.24 35.57 28.27
N SER A 232 -11.39 36.61 28.31
CA SER A 232 -10.15 36.94 27.57
C SER A 232 -8.86 36.16 27.98
N PRO A 233 -7.69 36.39 27.31
CA PRO A 233 -6.58 35.43 27.22
C PRO A 233 -5.46 35.65 28.24
N GLY A 234 -4.74 34.58 28.57
CA GLY A 234 -3.50 34.61 29.34
C GLY A 234 -2.53 33.51 28.89
N GLN A 235 -1.37 33.92 28.38
CA GLN A 235 -0.12 33.15 28.41
C GLN A 235 0.62 33.54 29.72
N PRO A 236 1.45 32.66 30.35
CA PRO A 236 2.79 32.43 29.83
C PRO A 236 3.51 31.09 30.16
N ARG A 237 4.54 30.84 29.32
CA ARG A 237 5.89 30.29 29.61
C ARG A 237 6.14 28.78 29.82
N ALA A 238 7.31 28.44 29.27
CA ALA A 238 8.00 27.16 29.14
C ALA A 238 8.38 26.48 30.47
N SER A 239 8.56 25.16 30.39
CA SER A 239 9.41 24.37 31.27
C SER A 239 9.90 23.12 30.54
N ALA A 240 11.20 23.08 30.27
CA ALA A 240 11.90 21.90 29.81
C ALA A 240 12.16 20.97 31.00
N ARG A 241 11.83 19.67 30.86
CA ARG A 241 12.44 18.61 31.67
C ARG A 241 12.78 17.43 30.78
N THR A 242 14.08 17.17 30.74
CA THR A 242 14.74 15.96 30.32
C THR A 242 14.39 14.80 31.26
N THR A 243 13.89 13.70 30.72
CA THR A 243 14.04 12.37 31.32
C THR A 243 14.39 11.38 30.21
N GLN A 244 15.58 10.80 30.33
CA GLN A 244 15.98 9.58 29.63
C GLN A 244 14.96 8.47 29.96
N GLY A 245 14.45 7.81 28.93
CA GLY A 245 13.56 6.67 29.06
C GLY A 245 13.70 5.77 27.84
N THR A 246 14.60 4.80 27.93
CA THR A 246 14.66 3.65 27.04
C THR A 246 13.38 2.83 27.19
N CYS A 247 12.58 2.70 26.12
CA CYS A 247 11.42 1.82 26.09
C CYS A 247 11.73 0.57 25.28
N THR A 248 12.31 -0.42 25.95
CA THR A 248 12.30 -1.83 25.55
C THR A 248 10.93 -2.39 25.90
N TRP A 249 10.08 -2.70 24.92
CA TRP A 249 8.86 -3.45 25.17
C TRP A 249 9.11 -4.94 24.96
N LEU A 250 9.27 -5.65 26.08
CA LEU A 250 9.15 -7.09 26.20
C LEU A 250 7.74 -7.54 25.76
N VAL A 251 7.71 -8.60 24.95
CA VAL A 251 6.51 -9.36 24.60
C VAL A 251 6.28 -10.41 25.68
N PRO A 252 5.11 -10.48 26.36
CA PRO A 252 4.69 -11.71 27.02
C PRO A 252 3.99 -12.61 25.99
N ALA A 253 4.53 -13.82 25.83
CA ALA A 253 3.88 -14.92 25.13
C ALA A 253 2.58 -15.30 25.85
N LEU A 254 1.45 -15.27 25.13
CA LEU A 254 0.20 -15.91 25.55
C LEU A 254 -0.48 -16.51 24.31
N ALA A 255 -0.08 -17.74 24.01
CA ALA A 255 -0.85 -18.66 23.18
C ALA A 255 -1.88 -19.36 24.06
N ALA A 256 -3.18 -19.03 23.93
CA ALA A 256 -4.26 -19.94 24.29
C ALA A 256 -5.64 -19.45 23.78
N ARG A 257 -6.23 -20.27 22.90
CA ARG A 257 -7.67 -20.58 22.80
C ARG A 257 -8.65 -19.38 22.72
N ALA A 258 -8.92 -18.91 21.51
CA ALA A 258 -10.17 -18.21 21.20
C ALA A 258 -11.05 -19.07 20.28
N ARG A 259 -12.20 -19.50 20.83
CA ARG A 259 -13.24 -20.28 20.14
C ARG A 259 -13.79 -19.49 18.95
N ARG A 260 -14.06 -20.19 17.85
CA ARG A 260 -14.70 -19.67 16.63
C ARG A 260 -16.01 -18.94 16.97
N ARG A 261 -16.04 -17.63 16.81
CA ARG A 261 -17.26 -16.90 16.45
C ARG A 261 -17.03 -16.31 15.07
N ARG A 262 -17.57 -16.99 14.06
CA ARG A 262 -17.69 -16.44 12.70
C ARG A 262 -18.85 -15.44 12.73
N THR A 263 -18.57 -14.16 12.60
CA THR A 263 -19.54 -13.22 12.01
C THR A 263 -19.24 -13.20 10.53
N SER A 264 -20.01 -13.95 9.75
CA SER A 264 -19.95 -13.90 8.29
C SER A 264 -20.50 -12.56 7.81
N TYR A 265 -19.67 -11.78 7.13
CA TYR A 265 -20.13 -10.74 6.22
C TYR A 265 -19.66 -11.14 4.83
N ASP A 266 -20.62 -11.41 3.95
CA ASP A 266 -20.42 -11.78 2.55
C ASP A 266 -20.47 -10.49 1.72
N PRO A 267 -19.40 -10.12 0.99
CA PRO A 267 -19.39 -8.91 0.18
C PRO A 267 -20.18 -9.07 -1.14
N CYS A 268 -20.69 -10.26 -1.45
CA CYS A 268 -21.53 -10.53 -2.61
C CYS A 268 -22.99 -10.66 -2.13
N GLY A 269 -23.84 -9.68 -2.44
CA GLY A 269 -25.26 -9.69 -2.09
C GLY A 269 -26.05 -10.78 -2.83
N CYS A 270 -25.97 -12.03 -2.38
CA CYS A 270 -26.88 -13.10 -2.78
C CYS A 270 -27.63 -13.63 -1.55
N GLU A 271 -28.92 -13.31 -1.45
CA GLU A 271 -29.82 -13.88 -0.44
C GLU A 271 -29.99 -15.39 -0.65
N CYS A 272 -29.55 -16.20 0.31
CA CYS A 272 -30.01 -17.58 0.43
C CYS A 272 -31.06 -17.64 1.57
N ARG A 273 -32.34 -17.72 1.19
CA ARG A 273 -33.43 -18.13 2.08
C ARG A 273 -33.16 -19.55 2.57
N ARG A 274 -33.28 -19.78 3.87
CA ARG A 274 -33.16 -21.11 4.48
C ARG A 274 -34.52 -21.80 4.49
N ALA A 275 -34.54 -23.07 4.07
CA ALA A 275 -35.49 -24.06 4.55
C ALA A 275 -34.97 -24.63 5.88
#